data_AF-A0A8H8MWS2-F1
#
_entry.id   AF-A0A8H8MWS2-F1
#
_cell.length_a   1.000
_cell.length_b   1.000
_cell.length_c   1.000
_cell.angle_alpha   90.00
_cell.angle_beta   90.00
_cell.angle_gamma   90.00
#
_symmetry.space_group_name_H-M   'P 1'
#
loop_
_entity.id
_entity.type
_entity.pdbx_description
1 polymer ?
#
loop_
_entity_poly.entity_id
_entity_poly.type
_entity_poly.pdbx_seq_one_letter_code
_entity_poly.pdbx_strand_id
1 'polypeptide(L)'
;MSTEDSPLPLPTPEQEEALIHARVQNDDRIVRKLTKKLQSYLALHFAYISYQNESDPSLATLVNLTEVDNARDEFLVELASFRLSIQKSTLVLGAEARQVQQYNNEIESIAQEHDATRLDLDNLRLTLEQEQMFRKRKQEAELTADITALDDELSTIRAAREDHNENLAARRAILDTLVSQIQSLRLMGKQPDNPEVAPSAAIESGSGHALNPTARPFIPLRSAANTPTPGPSTPLPLPAVTNKEGDDDIEMGEVAEEAEAGEVEDVEKWGKQSRSKSRKPDEEMEEGEASDGSTGLSEP
;
A
#
# COMPACT_ATOMS: atom_id res chain seq x y z
N MET A 1 -15.66 -11.18 -0.45
CA MET A 1 -16.27 -10.69 -1.69
C MET A 1 -16.50 -9.21 -1.49
N SER A 2 -15.52 -8.39 -1.88
CA SER A 2 -15.59 -6.94 -1.76
C SER A 2 -16.31 -6.43 -3.01
N THR A 3 -17.56 -5.99 -2.86
CA THR A 3 -18.23 -5.19 -3.88
C THR A 3 -17.56 -3.83 -3.87
N GLU A 4 -16.64 -3.59 -4.81
CA GLU A 4 -16.20 -2.25 -5.13
C GLU A 4 -17.44 -1.45 -5.55
N ASP A 5 -17.97 -0.65 -4.62
CA ASP A 5 -18.95 0.39 -4.89
C ASP A 5 -18.26 1.43 -5.76
N SER A 6 -18.30 1.20 -7.07
CA SER A 6 -17.78 2.13 -8.05
C SER A 6 -18.57 3.43 -7.91
N PRO A 7 -17.92 4.57 -7.58
CA PRO A 7 -18.63 5.81 -7.32
C PRO A 7 -19.43 6.18 -8.56
N LEU A 8 -20.74 6.38 -8.38
CA LEU A 8 -21.61 6.84 -9.45
C LEU A 8 -21.02 8.12 -10.05
N PRO A 9 -20.96 8.25 -11.38
CA PRO A 9 -20.41 9.44 -12.02
C PRO A 9 -21.14 10.67 -11.49
N LEU A 10 -20.39 11.61 -10.90
CA LEU A 10 -20.94 12.88 -10.48
C LEU A 10 -21.59 13.55 -11.71
N PRO A 11 -22.85 14.02 -11.59
CA PRO A 11 -23.50 14.72 -12.68
C PRO A 11 -22.66 15.93 -13.07
N THR A 12 -22.57 16.20 -14.38
CA THR A 12 -21.85 17.39 -14.84
C THR A 12 -22.61 18.65 -14.42
N PRO A 13 -21.95 19.81 -14.26
CA PRO A 13 -22.63 21.05 -13.86
C PRO A 13 -23.77 21.43 -14.82
N GLU A 14 -23.62 21.12 -16.11
CA GLU A 14 -24.68 21.31 -17.11
C GLU A 14 -25.90 20.40 -16.89
N GLN A 15 -25.68 19.16 -16.42
CA GLN A 15 -26.77 18.24 -16.10
C GLN A 15 -27.51 18.67 -14.83
N GLU A 16 -26.79 19.16 -13.83
CA GLU A 16 -27.38 19.71 -12.61
C GLU A 16 -28.24 20.94 -12.92
N GLU A 17 -27.73 21.88 -13.72
CA GLU A 17 -28.47 23.08 -14.14
C GLU A 17 -29.72 22.70 -14.95
N ALA A 18 -29.62 21.73 -15.86
CA ALA A 18 -30.77 21.21 -16.61
C ALA A 18 -31.83 20.57 -15.67
N LEU A 19 -31.40 19.87 -14.63
CA LEU A 19 -32.28 19.24 -13.65
C LEU A 19 -33.00 20.29 -12.78
N ILE A 20 -32.28 21.33 -12.33
CA ILE A 20 -32.85 22.47 -11.62
C ILE A 20 -33.91 23.16 -12.50
N HIS A 21 -33.57 23.45 -13.76
CA HIS A 21 -34.52 24.06 -14.70
C HIS A 21 -35.75 23.19 -14.95
N ALA A 22 -35.58 21.87 -15.10
CA ALA A 22 -36.70 20.95 -15.28
C ALA A 22 -37.63 20.93 -14.06
N ARG A 23 -37.07 20.98 -12.84
CA ARG A 23 -37.84 21.03 -11.59
C ARG A 23 -38.63 22.34 -11.48
N VAL A 24 -37.98 23.47 -11.75
CA VAL A 24 -38.63 24.81 -11.74
C VAL A 24 -39.74 24.91 -12.77
N GLN A 25 -39.53 24.46 -14.01
CA GLN A 25 -40.54 24.56 -15.07
C GLN A 25 -41.75 23.65 -14.86
N ASN A 26 -41.60 22.54 -14.12
CA ASN A 26 -42.70 21.63 -13.82
C ASN A 26 -43.75 22.28 -12.92
N ASP A 27 -43.31 23.04 -11.92
CA ASP A 27 -44.21 23.72 -10.96
C ASP A 27 -45.07 24.79 -11.66
N ASP A 28 -44.52 25.49 -12.65
CA ASP A 28 -45.24 26.48 -13.47
C ASP A 28 -46.41 25.86 -14.26
N ARG A 29 -46.34 24.57 -14.60
CA ARG A 29 -47.42 23.90 -15.33
C ARG A 29 -48.68 23.81 -14.47
N ILE A 30 -48.53 23.50 -13.18
CA ILE A 30 -49.65 23.37 -12.25
C ILE A 30 -50.28 24.74 -11.99
N VAL A 31 -49.45 25.78 -11.78
CA VAL A 31 -49.94 27.16 -11.62
C VAL A 31 -50.73 27.62 -12.86
N ARG A 32 -50.22 27.37 -14.07
CA ARG A 32 -50.93 27.70 -15.31
C ARG A 32 -52.26 26.95 -15.44
N LYS A 33 -52.32 25.68 -15.02
CA LYS A 33 -53.56 24.89 -15.04
C LYS A 33 -54.58 25.45 -14.04
N LEU A 34 -54.15 25.78 -12.82
CA LEU A 34 -54.98 26.41 -11.80
C LEU A 34 -55.55 27.76 -12.28
N THR A 35 -54.70 28.61 -12.88
CA THR A 35 -55.12 29.91 -13.45
C THR A 35 -56.17 29.73 -14.54
N LYS A 36 -56.00 28.75 -15.44
CA LYS A 36 -57.00 28.46 -16.48
C LYS A 36 -58.34 28.01 -15.89
N LYS A 37 -58.32 27.17 -14.85
CA LYS A 37 -59.55 26.73 -14.15
C LYS A 37 -60.26 27.89 -13.44
N LEU A 38 -59.48 28.76 -12.78
CA LEU A 38 -60.01 29.98 -12.16
C LEU A 38 -60.66 30.91 -13.21
N GLN A 39 -59.97 31.16 -14.33
CA GLN A 39 -60.49 31.98 -15.41
C GLN A 39 -61.78 31.39 -16.02
N SER A 40 -61.82 30.07 -16.19
CA SER A 40 -63.01 29.36 -16.68
C SER A 40 -64.19 29.51 -15.72
N TYR A 41 -63.96 29.34 -14.41
CA TYR A 41 -64.99 29.54 -13.39
C TYR A 41 -65.50 30.99 -13.38
N LEU A 42 -64.59 31.97 -13.38
CA LEU A 42 -64.96 33.40 -13.37
C LEU A 42 -65.76 33.77 -14.61
N ALA A 43 -65.38 33.29 -15.80
CA ALA A 43 -66.11 33.56 -17.03
C ALA A 43 -67.56 33.04 -16.98
N LEU A 44 -67.77 31.81 -16.50
CA LEU A 44 -69.11 31.22 -16.33
C LEU A 44 -69.93 31.96 -15.26
N HIS A 45 -69.30 32.28 -14.13
CA HIS A 45 -69.95 32.99 -13.03
C HIS A 45 -70.40 34.40 -13.43
N PHE A 46 -69.57 35.15 -14.15
CA PHE A 46 -69.96 36.47 -14.66
C PHE A 46 -71.09 36.38 -15.69
N ALA A 47 -71.05 35.41 -16.61
CA ALA A 47 -72.13 35.19 -17.56
C ALA A 47 -73.46 34.88 -16.84
N TYR A 48 -73.43 34.05 -15.79
CA TYR A 48 -74.59 33.73 -14.97
C TYR A 48 -75.16 34.97 -14.24
N ILE A 49 -74.31 35.81 -13.65
CA ILE A 49 -74.76 37.05 -12.98
C ILE A 49 -75.36 38.04 -13.99
N SER A 50 -74.74 38.21 -15.15
CA SER A 50 -75.28 39.09 -16.20
C SER A 50 -76.67 38.62 -16.64
N TYR A 51 -76.86 37.31 -16.79
CA TYR A 51 -78.17 36.73 -17.10
C TYR A 51 -79.23 36.98 -16.00
N GLN A 52 -78.86 36.92 -14.71
CA GLN A 52 -79.81 37.20 -13.63
C GLN A 52 -80.31 38.65 -13.62
N ASN A 53 -79.51 39.60 -14.10
CA ASN A 53 -79.83 41.03 -14.03
C ASN A 53 -80.57 41.56 -15.27
N GLU A 54 -80.35 40.96 -16.44
CA GLU A 54 -81.02 41.34 -17.70
C GLU A 54 -81.82 40.15 -18.23
N SER A 55 -83.14 40.22 -18.11
CA SER A 55 -84.08 39.20 -18.59
C SER A 55 -84.25 39.26 -20.11
N ASP A 56 -83.16 39.25 -20.86
CA ASP A 56 -83.20 39.17 -22.31
C ASP A 56 -83.30 37.69 -22.73
N PRO A 57 -84.45 37.23 -23.26
CA PRO A 57 -84.71 35.80 -23.47
C PRO A 57 -83.81 35.15 -24.54
N SER A 58 -83.03 35.93 -25.29
CA SER A 58 -82.11 35.43 -26.32
C SER A 58 -80.78 34.87 -25.77
N LEU A 59 -80.39 35.25 -24.55
CA LEU A 59 -79.16 34.77 -23.87
C LEU A 59 -79.45 33.69 -22.82
N ALA A 60 -80.73 33.40 -22.57
CA ALA A 60 -81.21 32.55 -21.48
C ALA A 60 -80.82 31.07 -21.55
N THR A 61 -80.24 30.62 -22.65
CA THR A 61 -80.08 29.19 -22.95
C THR A 61 -78.70 28.64 -22.63
N LEU A 62 -77.72 29.45 -22.22
CA LEU A 62 -76.32 29.02 -22.34
C LEU A 62 -75.55 28.70 -21.07
N VAL A 63 -75.98 29.16 -19.88
CA VAL A 63 -75.22 28.89 -18.63
C VAL A 63 -76.16 28.49 -17.50
N ASN A 64 -76.10 27.22 -17.13
CA ASN A 64 -76.86 26.69 -16.00
C ASN A 64 -76.10 26.91 -14.68
N LEU A 65 -76.80 27.13 -13.57
CA LEU A 65 -76.18 27.24 -12.23
C LEU A 65 -75.31 26.02 -11.91
N THR A 66 -75.75 24.83 -12.33
CA THR A 66 -75.02 23.57 -12.18
C THR A 66 -73.65 23.57 -12.89
N GLU A 67 -73.51 24.27 -14.03
CA GLU A 67 -72.23 24.37 -14.74
C GLU A 67 -71.26 25.29 -14.01
N VAL A 68 -71.77 26.37 -13.40
CA VAL A 68 -70.99 27.27 -12.54
C VAL A 68 -70.49 26.52 -11.31
N ASP A 69 -71.35 25.75 -10.65
CA ASP A 69 -70.98 24.93 -9.48
C ASP A 69 -69.97 23.84 -9.85
N ASN A 70 -70.14 23.15 -10.98
CA ASN A 70 -69.17 22.16 -11.46
C ASN A 70 -67.79 22.80 -11.74
N ALA A 71 -67.75 23.97 -12.37
CA ALA A 71 -66.50 24.69 -12.64
C ALA A 71 -65.83 25.17 -11.35
N ARG A 72 -66.62 25.55 -10.34
CA ARG A 72 -66.13 25.90 -9.00
C ARG A 72 -65.50 24.69 -8.32
N ASP A 73 -66.18 23.56 -8.30
CA ASP A 73 -65.68 22.34 -7.66
C ASP A 73 -64.41 21.83 -8.34
N GLU A 74 -64.36 21.87 -9.67
CA GLU A 74 -63.15 21.53 -10.42
C GLU A 74 -61.97 22.45 -10.06
N PHE A 75 -62.20 23.76 -9.94
CA PHE A 75 -61.18 24.70 -9.47
C PHE A 75 -60.73 24.41 -8.04
N LEU A 76 -61.66 24.10 -7.12
CA LEU A 76 -61.33 23.78 -5.72
C LEU A 76 -60.52 22.49 -5.59
N VAL A 77 -60.83 21.46 -6.39
CA VAL A 77 -60.04 20.23 -6.46
C VAL A 77 -58.64 20.51 -6.97
N GLU A 78 -58.48 21.32 -8.01
CA GLU A 78 -57.16 21.71 -8.53
C GLU A 78 -56.37 22.58 -7.54
N LEU A 79 -57.06 23.44 -6.78
CA LEU A 79 -56.43 24.24 -5.73
C LEU A 79 -55.93 23.35 -4.58
N ALA A 80 -56.72 22.37 -4.17
CA ALA A 80 -56.33 21.41 -3.14
C ALA A 80 -55.14 20.55 -3.59
N SER A 81 -55.13 20.09 -4.86
CA SER A 81 -54.02 19.32 -5.42
C SER A 81 -52.74 20.16 -5.50
N PHE A 82 -52.83 21.43 -5.90
CA PHE A 82 -51.70 22.36 -5.90
C PHE A 82 -51.13 22.57 -4.49
N ARG A 83 -51.99 22.79 -3.49
CA ARG A 83 -51.56 22.92 -2.08
C ARG A 83 -50.84 21.68 -1.59
N LEU A 84 -51.37 20.48 -1.89
CA LEU A 84 -50.72 19.21 -1.53
C LEU A 84 -49.36 19.07 -2.21
N SER A 85 -49.26 19.47 -3.49
CA SER A 85 -47.99 19.47 -4.24
C SER A 85 -46.93 20.35 -3.58
N ILE A 86 -47.29 21.57 -3.14
CA ILE A 86 -46.37 22.45 -2.41
C ILE A 86 -45.95 21.81 -1.10
N GLN A 87 -46.89 21.27 -0.32
CA GLN A 87 -46.58 20.61 0.95
C GLN A 87 -45.63 19.43 0.77
N LYS A 88 -45.85 18.61 -0.27
CA LYS A 88 -44.93 17.54 -0.66
C LYS A 88 -43.54 18.09 -0.99
N SER A 89 -43.45 19.13 -1.81
CA SER A 89 -42.18 19.78 -2.17
C SER A 89 -41.42 20.26 -0.93
N THR A 90 -42.10 20.92 0.01
CA THR A 90 -41.51 21.35 1.29
C THR A 90 -40.97 20.18 2.12
N LEU A 91 -41.70 19.06 2.19
CA LEU A 91 -41.23 17.86 2.89
C LEU A 91 -40.01 17.25 2.23
N VAL A 92 -39.99 17.18 0.89
CA VAL A 92 -38.85 16.70 0.11
C VAL A 92 -37.63 17.58 0.34
N LEU A 93 -37.76 18.90 0.24
CA LEU A 93 -36.66 19.84 0.53
C LEU A 93 -36.11 19.66 1.95
N GLY A 94 -36.99 19.44 2.94
CA GLY A 94 -36.57 19.17 4.32
C GLY A 94 -35.84 17.84 4.48
N ALA A 95 -36.20 16.81 3.70
CA ALA A 95 -35.50 15.53 3.69
C ALA A 95 -34.13 15.65 2.99
N GLU A 96 -34.08 16.30 1.82
CA GLU A 96 -32.85 16.59 1.08
C GLU A 96 -31.87 17.39 1.95
N ALA A 97 -32.34 18.40 2.69
CA ALA A 97 -31.49 19.17 3.60
C ALA A 97 -30.87 18.32 4.72
N ARG A 98 -31.63 17.39 5.31
CA ARG A 98 -31.10 16.44 6.31
C ARG A 98 -30.09 15.48 5.71
N GLN A 99 -30.34 15.01 4.49
CA GLN A 99 -29.42 14.13 3.77
C GLN A 99 -28.10 14.84 3.45
N VAL A 100 -28.14 16.07 2.95
CA VAL A 100 -26.94 16.89 2.71
C VAL A 100 -26.17 17.11 4.00
N GLN A 101 -26.86 17.39 5.11
CA GLN A 101 -26.21 17.52 6.42
C GLN A 101 -25.50 16.23 6.85
N GLN A 102 -26.13 15.06 6.66
CA GLN A 102 -25.50 13.77 6.94
C GLN A 102 -24.26 13.54 6.10
N TYR A 103 -24.32 13.81 4.79
CA TYR A 103 -23.15 13.70 3.91
C TYR A 103 -22.02 14.63 4.33
N ASN A 104 -22.32 15.87 4.73
CA ASN A 104 -21.30 16.80 5.20
C ASN A 104 -20.63 16.30 6.49
N ASN A 105 -21.43 15.78 7.44
CA ASN A 105 -20.90 15.20 8.66
C ASN A 105 -20.02 13.96 8.37
N GLU A 106 -20.44 13.12 7.41
CA GLU A 106 -19.67 11.94 6.99
C GLU A 106 -18.34 12.34 6.33
N ILE A 107 -18.36 13.35 5.45
CA ILE A 107 -17.15 13.90 4.84
C ILE A 107 -16.18 14.42 5.91
N GLU A 108 -16.70 15.13 6.93
CA GLU A 108 -15.88 15.61 8.05
C GLU A 108 -15.31 14.45 8.87
N SER A 109 -16.12 13.42 9.15
CA SER A 109 -15.69 12.21 9.86
C SER A 109 -14.57 11.48 9.11
N ILE A 110 -14.74 11.27 7.80
CA ILE A 110 -13.74 10.63 6.93
C ILE A 110 -12.46 11.47 6.91
N ALA A 111 -12.56 12.80 6.85
CA ALA A 111 -11.39 13.67 6.89
C ALA A 111 -10.62 13.53 8.21
N GLN A 112 -11.32 13.46 9.34
CA GLN A 112 -10.71 13.25 10.65
C GLN A 112 -10.01 11.89 10.76
N GLU A 113 -10.64 10.82 10.24
CA GLU A 113 -10.04 9.48 10.21
C GLU A 113 -8.80 9.44 9.31
N HIS A 114 -8.86 10.10 8.14
CA HIS A 114 -7.72 10.23 7.25
C HIS A 114 -6.55 10.97 7.90
N ASP A 115 -6.81 12.05 8.65
CA ASP A 115 -5.77 12.76 9.39
C ASP A 115 -5.20 11.93 10.54
N ALA A 116 -6.02 11.16 11.25
CA ALA A 116 -5.57 10.25 12.30
C ALA A 116 -4.66 9.14 11.75
N THR A 117 -5.08 8.48 10.67
CA THR A 117 -4.28 7.42 10.01
C THR A 117 -2.97 7.97 9.43
N ARG A 118 -2.98 9.20 8.92
CA ARG A 118 -1.76 9.89 8.47
C ARG A 118 -0.79 10.13 9.63
N LEU A 119 -1.28 10.57 10.78
CA LEU A 119 -0.47 10.78 11.98
C LEU A 119 0.15 9.45 12.45
N ASP A 120 -0.63 8.35 12.43
CA ASP A 120 -0.13 7.02 12.79
C ASP A 120 0.97 6.54 11.83
N LEU A 121 0.82 6.78 10.53
CA LEU A 121 1.87 6.48 9.55
C LEU A 121 3.16 7.25 9.82
N ASP A 122 3.05 8.54 10.15
CA ASP A 122 4.23 9.37 10.44
C ASP A 122 4.91 8.93 11.75
N ASN A 123 4.15 8.55 12.77
CA ASN A 123 4.67 7.94 14.00
C ASN A 123 5.40 6.61 13.73
N LEU A 124 4.81 5.75 12.89
CA LEU A 124 5.41 4.46 12.54
C LEU A 124 6.71 4.64 11.75
N ARG A 125 6.74 5.60 10.81
CA ARG A 125 7.96 5.97 10.06
C ARG A 125 9.07 6.44 11.00
N LEU A 126 8.75 7.33 11.94
CA LEU A 126 9.72 7.82 12.93
C LEU A 126 10.26 6.68 13.79
N THR A 127 9.39 5.77 14.24
CA THR A 127 9.79 4.61 15.04
C THR A 127 10.72 3.68 14.26
N LEU A 128 10.41 3.43 12.99
CA LEU A 128 11.22 2.62 12.10
C LEU A 128 12.59 3.24 11.85
N GLU A 129 12.65 4.55 11.61
CA GLU A 129 13.91 5.30 11.45
C GLU A 129 14.79 5.18 12.71
N GLN A 130 14.18 5.36 13.90
CA GLN A 130 14.87 5.21 15.17
C GLN A 130 15.42 3.79 15.37
N GLU A 131 14.63 2.75 15.06
CA GLU A 131 15.09 1.37 15.14
C GLU A 131 16.24 1.07 14.17
N GLN A 132 16.17 1.56 12.95
CA GLN A 132 17.25 1.38 11.96
C GLN A 132 18.55 2.04 12.43
N MET A 133 18.47 3.27 12.92
CA MET A 133 19.61 3.98 13.50
C MET A 133 20.16 3.23 14.72
N PHE A 134 19.30 2.66 15.56
CA PHE A 134 19.73 1.84 16.71
C PHE A 134 20.46 0.57 16.27
N ARG A 135 19.91 -0.19 15.31
CA ARG A 135 20.54 -1.39 14.76
C ARG A 135 21.90 -1.09 14.15
N LYS A 136 21.99 0.00 13.36
CA LYS A 136 23.26 0.45 12.77
C LYS A 136 24.31 0.76 13.83
N ARG A 137 23.96 1.58 14.84
CA ARG A 137 24.89 1.89 15.96
C ARG A 137 25.29 0.65 16.74
N LYS A 138 24.36 -0.29 16.95
CA LYS A 138 24.64 -1.56 17.64
C LYS A 138 25.65 -2.40 16.85
N GLN A 139 25.46 -2.53 15.54
CA GLN A 139 26.37 -3.26 14.66
C GLN A 139 27.76 -2.58 14.61
N GLU A 140 27.81 -1.25 14.51
CA GLU A 140 29.06 -0.50 14.55
C GLU A 140 29.81 -0.71 15.89
N ALA A 141 29.08 -0.74 17.01
CA ALA A 141 29.65 -1.00 18.33
C ALA A 141 30.18 -2.43 18.47
N GLU A 142 29.46 -3.43 17.95
CA GLU A 142 29.89 -4.84 17.94
C GLU A 142 31.16 -5.03 17.10
N LEU A 143 31.19 -4.48 15.88
CA LEU A 143 32.39 -4.50 15.03
C LEU A 143 33.58 -3.79 15.69
N THR A 144 33.33 -2.68 16.38
CA THR A 144 34.40 -1.97 17.11
C THR A 144 34.94 -2.82 18.26
N ALA A 145 34.07 -3.50 19.01
CA ALA A 145 34.47 -4.41 20.06
C ALA A 145 35.30 -5.59 19.52
N ASP A 146 34.89 -6.20 18.40
CA ASP A 146 35.63 -7.28 17.75
C ASP A 146 37.02 -6.83 17.28
N ILE A 147 37.13 -5.63 16.68
CA ILE A 147 38.41 -5.06 16.28
C ILE A 147 39.31 -4.88 17.51
N THR A 148 38.79 -4.34 18.62
CA THR A 148 39.59 -4.17 19.84
C THR A 148 40.05 -5.49 20.43
N ALA A 149 39.22 -6.54 20.39
CA ALA A 149 39.59 -7.87 20.85
C ALA A 149 40.70 -8.48 19.99
N LEU A 150 40.61 -8.36 18.66
CA LEU A 150 41.65 -8.81 17.74
C LEU A 150 42.97 -8.05 17.93
N ASP A 151 42.92 -6.74 18.19
CA ASP A 151 44.11 -5.94 18.47
C ASP A 151 44.80 -6.38 19.78
N ASP A 152 44.04 -6.70 20.82
CA ASP A 152 44.56 -7.23 22.09
C ASP A 152 45.20 -8.63 21.90
N GLU A 153 44.57 -9.50 21.11
CA GLU A 153 45.14 -10.80 20.73
C GLU A 153 46.44 -10.65 19.93
N LEU A 154 46.47 -9.76 18.93
CA LEU A 154 47.67 -9.46 18.16
C LEU A 154 48.79 -8.87 19.02
N SER A 155 48.45 -8.01 19.98
CA SER A 155 49.39 -7.47 20.96
C SER A 155 49.99 -8.58 21.81
N THR A 156 49.16 -9.52 22.28
CA THR A 156 49.59 -10.69 23.06
C THR A 156 50.52 -11.61 22.25
N ILE A 157 50.18 -11.88 20.98
CA ILE A 157 51.01 -12.70 20.08
C ILE A 157 52.36 -12.01 19.83
N ARG A 158 52.37 -10.69 19.62
CA ARG A 158 53.61 -9.92 19.42
C ARG A 158 54.51 -10.00 20.66
N ALA A 159 53.95 -9.82 21.86
CA ALA A 159 54.69 -9.96 23.12
C ALA A 159 55.28 -11.38 23.27
N ALA A 160 54.47 -12.42 23.08
CA ALA A 160 54.93 -13.80 23.17
C ALA A 160 56.01 -14.16 22.13
N ARG A 161 55.93 -13.58 20.92
CA ARG A 161 56.95 -13.75 19.88
C ARG A 161 58.26 -13.08 20.25
N GLU A 162 58.21 -11.88 20.84
CA GLU A 162 59.41 -11.19 21.31
C GLU A 162 60.09 -12.00 22.41
N ASP A 163 59.34 -12.47 23.41
CA ASP A 163 59.85 -13.36 24.47
C ASP A 163 60.53 -14.62 23.90
N HIS A 164 59.91 -15.24 22.88
CA HIS A 164 60.49 -16.40 22.20
C HIS A 164 61.78 -16.04 21.44
N ASN A 165 61.82 -14.88 20.78
CA ASN A 165 62.98 -14.39 20.05
C ASN A 165 64.16 -14.09 21.00
N GLU A 166 63.89 -13.44 22.13
CA GLU A 166 64.86 -13.21 23.20
C GLU A 166 65.41 -14.53 23.75
N ASN A 167 64.54 -15.52 24.01
CA ASN A 167 64.96 -16.85 24.48
C ASN A 167 65.84 -17.58 23.45
N LEU A 168 65.49 -17.53 22.16
CA LEU A 168 66.32 -18.08 21.09
C LEU A 168 67.69 -17.38 21.01
N ALA A 169 67.72 -16.06 21.10
CA ALA A 169 68.96 -15.29 21.10
C ALA A 169 69.85 -15.68 22.30
N ALA A 170 69.27 -15.81 23.49
CA ALA A 170 69.98 -16.28 24.69
C ALA A 170 70.55 -17.70 24.52
N ARG A 171 69.75 -18.63 24.00
CA ARG A 171 70.21 -20.01 23.69
C ARG A 171 71.34 -20.03 22.67
N ARG A 172 71.23 -19.22 21.62
CA ARG A 172 72.27 -19.08 20.60
C ARG A 172 73.57 -18.56 21.21
N ALA A 173 73.52 -17.54 22.06
CA ALA A 173 74.70 -17.03 22.77
C ALA A 173 75.37 -18.09 23.66
N ILE A 174 74.58 -18.94 24.34
CA ILE A 174 75.10 -20.08 25.11
C ILE A 174 75.80 -21.09 24.19
N LEU A 175 75.17 -21.48 23.08
CA LEU A 175 75.76 -22.41 22.11
C LEU A 175 77.06 -21.85 21.51
N ASP A 176 77.08 -20.57 21.13
CA ASP A 176 78.28 -19.91 20.61
C ASP A 176 79.42 -19.92 21.65
N THR A 177 79.09 -19.72 22.93
CA THR A 177 80.04 -19.84 24.04
C THR A 177 80.60 -21.27 24.16
N LEU A 178 79.75 -22.29 24.10
CA LEU A 178 80.18 -23.69 24.13
C LEU A 178 81.06 -24.05 22.93
N VAL A 179 80.70 -23.59 21.73
CA VAL A 179 81.50 -23.79 20.52
C VAL A 179 82.88 -23.14 20.67
N SER A 180 82.95 -21.92 21.20
CA SER A 180 84.21 -21.24 21.51
C SER A 180 85.06 -22.04 22.51
N GLN A 181 84.46 -22.56 23.58
CA GLN A 181 85.15 -23.43 24.56
C GLN A 181 85.69 -24.70 23.90
N ILE A 182 84.91 -25.38 23.05
CA ILE A 182 85.36 -26.57 22.31
C ILE A 182 86.52 -26.23 21.38
N GLN A 183 86.48 -25.09 20.69
CA GLN A 183 87.58 -24.63 19.83
C GLN A 183 88.86 -24.36 20.63
N SER A 184 88.73 -23.72 21.80
CA SER A 184 89.86 -23.50 22.73
C SER A 184 90.47 -24.82 23.19
N LEU A 185 89.64 -25.80 23.58
CA LEU A 185 90.10 -27.15 23.94
C LEU A 185 90.80 -27.86 22.78
N ARG A 186 90.31 -27.72 21.54
CA ARG A 186 90.99 -28.28 20.35
C ARG A 186 92.35 -27.64 20.10
N LEU A 187 92.49 -26.34 20.34
CA LEU A 187 93.78 -25.63 20.23
C LEU A 187 94.78 -26.14 21.29
N MET A 188 94.32 -26.39 22.53
CA MET A 188 95.16 -26.98 23.58
C MET A 188 95.49 -28.46 23.32
N GLY A 189 94.58 -29.22 22.69
CA GLY A 189 94.76 -30.64 22.36
C GLY A 189 95.54 -30.93 21.07
N LYS A 190 95.93 -29.89 20.31
CA LYS A 190 96.73 -30.04 19.09
C LYS A 190 98.22 -30.26 19.43
N GLN A 191 98.59 -31.52 19.67
CA GLN A 191 99.97 -31.98 19.50
C GLN A 191 100.31 -32.00 17.99
N PRO A 192 101.50 -31.54 17.54
CA PRO A 192 101.81 -31.48 16.12
C PRO A 192 102.30 -32.85 15.65
N ASP A 193 101.52 -33.54 14.81
CA ASP A 193 102.05 -34.57 13.92
C ASP A 193 101.33 -34.58 12.56
N ASN A 194 102.16 -34.29 11.55
CA ASN A 194 102.16 -34.76 10.16
C ASN A 194 101.16 -34.22 9.10
N PRO A 195 101.65 -33.71 7.93
CA PRO A 195 100.85 -33.38 6.74
C PRO A 195 100.79 -34.58 5.76
N GLU A 196 99.76 -34.64 4.90
CA GLU A 196 99.84 -34.78 3.42
C GLU A 196 98.51 -35.31 2.80
N VAL A 197 98.26 -34.86 1.57
CA VAL A 197 97.37 -35.37 0.49
C VAL A 197 95.92 -34.83 0.38
N ALA A 198 95.75 -33.88 -0.55
CA ALA A 198 94.60 -33.73 -1.47
C ALA A 198 94.90 -34.50 -2.79
N PRO A 199 94.03 -34.67 -3.83
CA PRO A 199 92.77 -33.97 -4.13
C PRO A 199 91.63 -34.81 -4.80
N SER A 200 90.47 -34.17 -5.07
CA SER A 200 89.42 -34.45 -6.10
C SER A 200 88.02 -34.31 -5.50
N ALA A 201 86.94 -33.98 -6.22
CA ALA A 201 86.63 -33.35 -7.50
C ALA A 201 85.09 -33.20 -7.48
N ALA A 202 84.56 -32.29 -8.30
CA ALA A 202 83.16 -31.90 -8.40
C ALA A 202 82.15 -33.07 -8.49
N ILE A 203 81.01 -32.92 -7.80
CA ILE A 203 79.72 -33.46 -8.24
C ILE A 203 78.66 -32.38 -7.96
N GLU A 204 78.18 -31.78 -9.04
CA GLU A 204 76.91 -31.06 -9.09
C GLU A 204 75.77 -32.03 -8.70
N SER A 205 74.95 -31.65 -7.73
CA SER A 205 73.67 -32.29 -7.49
C SER A 205 72.59 -31.23 -7.54
N GLY A 206 72.04 -31.06 -8.75
CA GLY A 206 70.72 -30.48 -8.92
C GLY A 206 69.70 -31.36 -8.22
N SER A 207 69.23 -30.93 -7.06
CA SER A 207 68.01 -31.44 -6.46
C SER A 207 66.83 -30.62 -6.98
N GLY A 208 66.53 -30.79 -8.26
CA GLY A 208 65.15 -30.65 -8.72
C GLY A 208 64.35 -31.73 -8.01
N HIS A 209 63.59 -31.35 -6.99
CA HIS A 209 62.54 -32.20 -6.47
C HIS A 209 61.56 -32.46 -7.61
N ALA A 210 61.73 -33.63 -8.23
CA ALA A 210 60.75 -34.24 -9.09
C ALA A 210 59.47 -34.42 -8.27
N LEU A 211 58.57 -33.45 -8.41
CA LEU A 211 57.20 -33.61 -7.95
C LEU A 211 56.61 -34.80 -8.72
N ASN A 212 56.05 -35.72 -7.94
CA ASN A 212 55.46 -36.97 -8.39
C ASN A 212 54.62 -36.78 -9.68
N PRO A 213 54.92 -37.47 -10.80
CA PRO A 213 54.17 -37.34 -12.06
C PRO A 213 52.73 -37.90 -11.98
N THR A 214 52.30 -38.43 -10.83
CA THR A 214 50.92 -38.89 -10.59
C THR A 214 50.09 -37.94 -9.71
N ALA A 215 50.60 -36.76 -9.35
CA ALA A 215 49.85 -35.76 -8.60
C ALA A 215 48.76 -35.10 -9.48
N ARG A 216 47.48 -35.41 -9.21
CA ARG A 216 46.34 -34.72 -9.83
C ARG A 216 46.22 -33.29 -9.29
N PRO A 217 45.95 -32.26 -10.11
CA PRO A 217 45.78 -30.90 -9.64
C PRO A 217 44.55 -30.78 -8.74
N PHE A 218 44.74 -30.12 -7.59
CA PHE A 218 43.69 -29.83 -6.62
C PHE A 218 42.79 -28.70 -7.15
N ILE A 219 41.51 -28.98 -7.34
CA ILE A 219 40.47 -27.97 -7.61
C ILE A 219 39.69 -27.79 -6.31
N PRO A 220 39.68 -26.61 -5.68
CA PRO A 220 38.88 -26.37 -4.48
C PRO A 220 37.39 -26.35 -4.87
N LEU A 221 36.70 -27.48 -4.71
CA LEU A 221 35.25 -27.50 -4.61
C LEU A 221 34.87 -27.20 -3.15
N ARG A 222 34.02 -26.18 -2.99
CA ARG A 222 33.49 -25.69 -1.72
C ARG A 222 32.84 -26.84 -0.94
N SER A 223 33.30 -27.09 0.27
CA SER A 223 32.66 -28.01 1.22
C SER A 223 31.44 -27.33 1.82
N ALA A 224 30.25 -27.80 1.44
CA ALA A 224 29.05 -27.69 2.26
C ALA A 224 29.10 -28.77 3.35
N ALA A 225 29.00 -28.38 4.61
CA ALA A 225 28.92 -29.28 5.75
C ALA A 225 27.44 -29.53 6.09
N ASN A 226 26.95 -30.73 5.81
CA ASN A 226 25.68 -31.25 6.31
C ASN A 226 25.97 -32.23 7.47
N THR A 227 25.38 -31.97 8.64
CA THR A 227 25.32 -32.87 9.80
C THR A 227 24.08 -33.78 9.72
N PRO A 228 24.14 -35.07 10.09
CA PRO A 228 22.98 -35.97 10.10
C PRO A 228 22.30 -36.08 11.47
N THR A 229 20.99 -36.29 11.48
CA THR A 229 20.14 -36.64 12.64
C THR A 229 19.49 -38.03 12.43
N PRO A 230 19.30 -38.87 13.48
CA PRO A 230 18.54 -40.13 13.36
C PRO A 230 17.08 -40.03 13.88
N GLY A 231 16.15 -40.72 13.21
CA GLY A 231 14.65 -40.71 13.39
C GLY A 231 14.11 -41.61 14.53
N PRO A 232 13.00 -42.42 14.40
CA PRO A 232 11.86 -42.45 13.44
C PRO A 232 10.45 -42.66 14.09
N SER A 233 9.34 -42.53 13.33
CA SER A 233 8.16 -43.45 13.23
C SER A 233 6.86 -42.78 12.70
N THR A 234 6.24 -43.41 11.69
CA THR A 234 5.04 -43.03 10.90
C THR A 234 3.73 -43.70 11.42
N PRO A 235 2.48 -43.27 11.05
CA PRO A 235 1.88 -43.57 9.72
C PRO A 235 0.93 -42.50 9.07
N LEU A 236 0.70 -42.66 7.75
CA LEU A 236 -0.10 -41.92 6.71
C LEU A 236 -1.66 -42.04 6.86
N PRO A 237 -2.58 -41.37 6.06
CA PRO A 237 -2.45 -40.81 4.67
C PRO A 237 -3.18 -39.48 4.25
N LEU A 238 -2.52 -38.71 3.33
CA LEU A 238 -2.90 -37.91 2.10
C LEU A 238 -4.34 -37.35 1.82
N PRO A 239 -4.52 -36.23 1.03
CA PRO A 239 -3.72 -35.88 -0.17
C PRO A 239 -3.29 -34.41 -0.45
N ALA A 240 -2.15 -34.33 -1.16
CA ALA A 240 -1.75 -33.44 -2.26
C ALA A 240 -1.78 -31.89 -2.12
N VAL A 241 -0.61 -31.30 -1.89
CA VAL A 241 -0.13 -30.09 -2.61
C VAL A 241 1.36 -30.24 -2.91
N THR A 242 1.73 -29.93 -4.14
CA THR A 242 3.05 -30.04 -4.75
C THR A 242 4.04 -28.98 -4.24
N ASN A 243 5.26 -29.44 -3.97
CA ASN A 243 6.48 -28.66 -3.68
C ASN A 243 6.73 -27.48 -4.63
N LYS A 244 7.24 -26.35 -4.10
CA LYS A 244 8.68 -26.04 -4.05
C LYS A 244 8.92 -24.62 -3.47
N GLU A 245 9.61 -24.58 -2.34
CA GLU A 245 10.54 -23.52 -1.91
C GLU A 245 11.65 -23.40 -2.99
N GLY A 246 12.27 -22.27 -3.30
CA GLY A 246 12.63 -21.11 -2.50
C GLY A 246 14.15 -20.93 -2.66
N ASP A 247 14.60 -19.87 -3.33
CA ASP A 247 15.96 -19.34 -3.21
C ASP A 247 15.94 -17.86 -3.60
N ASP A 248 16.49 -17.06 -2.69
CA ASP A 248 16.62 -15.62 -2.71
C ASP A 248 17.76 -15.17 -3.65
N ASP A 249 17.43 -14.36 -4.66
CA ASP A 249 18.39 -13.53 -5.39
C ASP A 249 18.01 -12.05 -5.19
N ILE A 250 18.74 -11.39 -4.29
CA ILE A 250 18.64 -9.96 -4.01
C ILE A 250 19.54 -9.24 -5.03
N GLU A 251 18.98 -8.91 -6.19
CA GLU A 251 19.65 -8.12 -7.23
C GLU A 251 19.58 -6.62 -6.88
N MET A 252 20.73 -6.06 -6.53
CA MET A 252 20.95 -4.63 -6.28
C MET A 252 20.87 -3.86 -7.60
N GLY A 253 19.72 -3.25 -7.88
CA GLY A 253 19.51 -2.33 -9.01
C GLY A 253 20.17 -0.97 -8.76
N GLU A 254 21.13 -0.65 -9.63
CA GLU A 254 21.97 0.52 -9.62
C GLU A 254 21.22 1.83 -9.91
N VAL A 255 21.79 2.90 -9.35
CA VAL A 255 21.43 4.31 -9.53
C VAL A 255 21.82 4.79 -10.93
N ALA A 256 20.90 5.41 -11.65
CA ALA A 256 21.22 6.31 -12.76
C ALA A 256 20.35 7.58 -12.66
N GLU A 257 21.02 8.69 -12.34
CA GLU A 257 20.52 10.06 -12.51
C GLU A 257 20.50 10.48 -13.99
N GLU A 258 19.73 11.54 -14.27
CA GLU A 258 19.76 12.46 -15.42
C GLU A 258 19.22 12.01 -16.79
N ALA A 259 17.99 12.47 -17.08
CA ALA A 259 17.60 13.17 -18.32
C ALA A 259 16.32 13.98 -18.00
N GLU A 260 16.40 15.30 -17.87
CA GLU A 260 16.34 16.28 -18.97
C GLU A 260 14.91 16.44 -19.54
N ALA A 261 14.36 17.63 -19.25
CA ALA A 261 13.39 18.43 -20.00
C ALA A 261 12.34 17.71 -20.89
N GLY A 262 11.07 17.94 -20.56
CA GLY A 262 9.96 17.71 -21.47
C GLY A 262 8.61 18.11 -20.91
N GLU A 263 8.33 19.42 -20.84
CA GLU A 263 6.96 19.92 -20.90
C GLU A 263 6.32 19.40 -22.20
N VAL A 264 5.25 18.62 -22.09
CA VAL A 264 4.25 18.53 -23.17
C VAL A 264 2.87 18.38 -22.52
N GLU A 265 2.13 19.48 -22.53
CA GLU A 265 0.67 19.50 -22.41
C GLU A 265 0.02 18.68 -23.55
N ASP A 266 -1.23 18.29 -23.30
CA ASP A 266 -2.24 17.87 -24.29
C ASP A 266 -2.05 16.54 -25.04
N VAL A 267 -2.73 15.51 -24.54
CA VAL A 267 -3.37 14.50 -25.40
C VAL A 267 -4.79 14.21 -24.91
N GLU A 268 -5.73 15.04 -25.40
CA GLU A 268 -7.10 14.63 -25.66
C GLU A 268 -7.13 13.40 -26.60
N LYS A 269 -8.23 12.63 -26.52
CA LYS A 269 -8.68 11.53 -27.41
C LYS A 269 -8.36 10.09 -27.00
N TRP A 270 -9.23 9.55 -26.16
CA TRP A 270 -9.88 8.25 -26.38
C TRP A 270 -11.32 8.42 -25.89
N GLY A 271 -12.42 8.10 -26.56
CA GLY A 271 -12.72 7.52 -27.86
C GLY A 271 -14.26 7.46 -27.91
N LYS A 272 -14.84 7.95 -29.01
CA LYS A 272 -16.30 7.93 -29.23
C LYS A 272 -16.77 6.50 -29.57
N GLN A 273 -18.05 6.25 -29.25
CA GLN A 273 -18.98 5.26 -29.81
C GLN A 273 -18.93 3.81 -29.28
N SER A 274 -19.95 3.45 -28.50
CA SER A 274 -20.93 2.47 -28.99
C SER A 274 -22.33 2.79 -28.47
N ARG A 275 -23.27 2.91 -29.42
CA ARG A 275 -24.70 2.91 -29.16
C ARG A 275 -25.12 1.46 -28.97
N SER A 276 -25.72 1.13 -27.84
CA SER A 276 -26.60 -0.04 -27.74
C SER A 276 -27.84 0.33 -26.95
N LYS A 277 -28.96 -0.20 -27.45
CA LYS A 277 -30.33 0.21 -27.23
C LYS A 277 -31.03 -1.00 -26.65
N SER A 278 -31.30 -1.02 -25.36
CA SER A 278 -32.00 -2.08 -24.60
C SER A 278 -31.85 -1.71 -23.13
N ARG A 279 -32.83 -1.74 -22.22
CA ARG A 279 -34.25 -2.11 -22.15
C ARG A 279 -34.75 -1.41 -20.86
N LYS A 280 -36.08 -1.36 -20.71
CA LYS A 280 -36.83 -0.74 -19.60
C LYS A 280 -36.29 -1.10 -18.19
N PRO A 281 -36.42 -0.20 -17.20
CA PRO A 281 -36.17 -0.52 -15.80
C PRO A 281 -37.31 -1.41 -15.27
N ASP A 282 -36.91 -2.47 -14.57
CA ASP A 282 -37.77 -3.35 -13.79
C ASP A 282 -37.99 -2.68 -12.43
N GLU A 283 -39.22 -2.24 -12.19
CA GLU A 283 -39.72 -1.77 -10.90
C GLU A 283 -40.14 -3.01 -10.10
N GLU A 284 -39.25 -3.60 -9.29
CA GLU A 284 -39.59 -4.56 -8.24
C GLU A 284 -38.34 -4.85 -7.36
N MET A 285 -38.02 -3.94 -6.43
CA MET A 285 -37.33 -4.31 -5.19
C MET A 285 -38.05 -3.65 -4.01
N GLU A 286 -39.21 -4.26 -3.80
CA GLU A 286 -40.02 -4.38 -2.59
C GLU A 286 -39.16 -4.86 -1.41
N GLU A 287 -39.34 -4.17 -0.27
CA GLU A 287 -39.26 -4.67 1.12
C GLU A 287 -37.94 -5.31 1.58
N GLY A 288 -37.34 -4.99 2.71
CA GLY A 288 -37.91 -4.59 4.00
C GLY A 288 -36.97 -5.19 5.06
N GLU A 289 -36.59 -4.34 6.02
CA GLU A 289 -36.32 -4.64 7.42
C GLU A 289 -35.72 -6.01 7.81
N ALA A 290 -34.48 -5.99 8.34
CA ALA A 290 -34.15 -6.78 9.53
C ALA A 290 -33.02 -6.08 10.31
N SER A 291 -33.44 -5.31 11.32
CA SER A 291 -32.55 -4.80 12.37
C SER A 291 -32.06 -5.92 13.29
N ASP A 292 -30.84 -5.72 13.77
CA ASP A 292 -30.24 -6.04 15.07
C ASP A 292 -31.01 -6.99 16.02
N GLY A 293 -30.31 -8.05 16.39
CA GLY A 293 -30.65 -8.95 17.50
C GLY A 293 -29.41 -9.49 18.18
N SER A 294 -28.52 -8.60 18.63
CA SER A 294 -27.49 -8.94 19.62
C SER A 294 -28.11 -9.61 20.85
N THR A 295 -27.70 -10.84 21.16
CA THR A 295 -27.94 -11.45 22.48
C THR A 295 -26.67 -12.09 23.00
N GLY A 296 -26.14 -11.45 24.05
CA GLY A 296 -24.99 -11.91 24.80
C GLY A 296 -25.25 -13.22 25.53
N LEU A 297 -24.29 -14.13 25.42
CA LEU A 297 -24.13 -15.24 26.34
C LEU A 297 -23.04 -14.87 27.33
N SER A 298 -23.47 -14.54 28.54
CA SER A 298 -22.63 -14.42 29.72
C SER A 298 -22.43 -15.81 30.33
N GLU A 299 -21.17 -16.21 30.53
CA GLU A 299 -20.78 -17.31 31.42
C GLU A 299 -20.34 -16.72 32.77
N PRO A 300 -20.82 -17.30 33.87
CA PRO A 300 -19.96 -17.54 35.02
C PRO A 300 -19.82 -19.03 35.36
#